data_AF-A8UAE1-F1
#
_entry.id   AF-A8UAE1-F1
#
_cell.length_a   1.000
_cell.length_b   1.000
_cell.length_c   1.000
_cell.angle_alpha   90.00
_cell.angle_beta   90.00
_cell.angle_gamma   90.00
#
_symmetry.space_group_name_H-M   'P 1'
#
loop_
_entity.id
_entity.type
_entity.pdbx_description
1 polymer ?
#
loop_
_entity_poly.entity_id
_entity_poly.type
_entity_poly.pdbx_seq_one_letter_code
_entity_poly.pdbx_strand_id
1 'polypeptide(L)'
;TIARVTGGMKVKADRDQSSPYASMLASQDVAERCKKIGITALHIKLRATGGTRTKTAGPGAQSAIRALARSGMKIGRIEDVTPLPTDSTRKKGGRRGRRL
;
A
#
# COMPACT_ATOMS: atom_id res chain seq x y z
N THR A 1 -7.53 -1.47 -15.71
CA THR A 1 -6.68 -1.95 -14.59
C THR A 1 -5.83 -3.10 -15.08
N ILE A 2 -4.50 -3.02 -14.94
CA ILE A 2 -3.56 -4.05 -15.45
C ILE A 2 -3.38 -5.21 -14.46
N ALA A 3 -3.11 -4.89 -13.20
CA ALA A 3 -2.95 -5.87 -12.14
C ALA A 3 -3.50 -5.33 -10.82
N ARG A 4 -4.05 -6.22 -10.00
CA ARG A 4 -4.50 -5.92 -8.63
C ARG A 4 -4.21 -7.13 -7.75
N VAL A 5 -3.38 -6.94 -6.73
CA VAL A 5 -2.97 -7.98 -5.79
C VAL A 5 -3.01 -7.40 -4.38
N THR A 6 -3.46 -8.18 -3.41
CA THR A 6 -3.47 -7.79 -1.99
C THR A 6 -2.59 -8.73 -1.17
N GLY A 7 -2.14 -8.29 0.01
CA GLY A 7 -1.36 -9.13 0.92
C GLY A 7 -2.11 -10.42 1.31
N GLY A 8 -3.43 -10.32 1.55
CA GLY A 8 -4.27 -11.49 1.87
C GLY A 8 -4.43 -12.52 0.76
N MET A 9 -4.08 -12.20 -0.49
CA MET A 9 -4.00 -13.23 -1.54
C MET A 9 -2.71 -14.06 -1.46
N LYS A 10 -1.70 -13.58 -0.73
CA LYS A 10 -0.38 -14.22 -0.61
C LYS A 10 -0.18 -14.93 0.73
N VAL A 11 -1.03 -14.66 1.72
CA VAL A 11 -0.95 -15.29 3.05
C VAL A 11 -2.30 -15.89 3.42
N LYS A 12 -2.28 -16.95 4.25
CA LYS A 12 -3.49 -17.64 4.71
C LYS A 12 -4.06 -17.08 6.02
N ALA A 13 -3.23 -16.39 6.81
CA ALA A 13 -3.61 -15.87 8.12
C ALA A 13 -3.92 -14.37 8.05
N ASP A 14 -5.03 -13.96 8.66
CA ASP A 14 -5.49 -12.57 8.60
C ASP A 14 -4.54 -11.57 9.26
N ARG A 15 -3.86 -11.99 10.33
CA ARG A 15 -2.85 -11.17 11.03
C ARG A 15 -1.66 -10.81 10.15
N ASP A 16 -1.36 -11.61 9.14
CA ASP A 16 -0.16 -11.44 8.30
C ASP A 16 -0.43 -10.60 7.05
N GLN A 17 -1.68 -10.21 6.81
CA GLN A 17 -2.07 -9.47 5.61
C GLN A 17 -1.36 -8.11 5.48
N SER A 18 -1.09 -7.44 6.61
CA SER A 18 -0.38 -6.16 6.65
C SER A 18 1.14 -6.30 6.75
N SER A 19 1.66 -7.53 6.77
CA SER A 19 3.09 -7.76 6.96
C SER A 19 3.92 -7.22 5.78
N PRO A 20 5.16 -6.76 6.03
CA PRO A 20 6.08 -6.38 4.97
C PRO A 20 6.35 -7.53 3.99
N TYR A 21 6.35 -8.77 4.47
CA TYR A 21 6.56 -9.98 3.68
C TYR A 21 5.43 -10.20 2.67
N ALA A 22 4.17 -10.16 3.11
CA ALA A 22 3.01 -10.28 2.21
C ALA A 22 3.01 -9.20 1.12
N SER A 23 3.43 -7.98 1.48
CA SER A 23 3.51 -6.85 0.56
C SER A 23 4.57 -7.03 -0.52
N MET A 24 5.71 -7.66 -0.17
CA MET A 24 6.78 -7.97 -1.12
C MET A 24 6.32 -9.01 -2.15
N LEU A 25 5.72 -10.11 -1.70
CA LEU A 25 5.20 -11.16 -2.59
C LEU A 25 4.11 -10.63 -3.53
N ALA A 26 3.24 -9.74 -3.02
CA ALA A 26 2.22 -9.10 -3.83
C ALA A 26 2.84 -8.20 -4.91
N SER A 27 3.89 -7.46 -4.57
CA SER A 27 4.57 -6.54 -5.49
C SER A 27 5.34 -7.27 -6.60
N GLN A 28 5.94 -8.42 -6.29
CA GLN A 28 6.63 -9.25 -7.28
C GLN A 28 5.66 -9.78 -8.35
N ASP A 29 4.50 -10.29 -7.95
CA ASP A 29 3.46 -10.77 -8.87
C ASP A 29 2.94 -9.64 -9.78
N VAL A 30 2.74 -8.43 -9.23
CA VAL A 30 2.37 -7.26 -10.05
C VAL A 30 3.48 -6.93 -11.05
N ALA A 31 4.74 -6.92 -10.64
CA ALA A 31 5.85 -6.61 -11.52
C ALA A 31 6.00 -7.62 -12.67
N GLU A 32 5.84 -8.92 -12.40
CA GLU A 32 5.86 -9.96 -13.44
C GLU A 32 4.74 -9.76 -14.46
N ARG A 33 3.51 -9.45 -14.00
CA ARG A 33 2.39 -9.16 -14.90
C ARG A 33 2.64 -7.90 -15.73
N CYS A 34 3.20 -6.85 -15.13
CA CYS A 34 3.58 -5.63 -15.84
C CYS A 34 4.64 -5.89 -16.92
N LYS A 35 5.65 -6.72 -16.63
CA LYS A 35 6.69 -7.11 -17.58
C LYS A 35 6.14 -7.87 -18.78
N LYS A 36 5.20 -8.80 -18.57
CA LYS A 36 4.54 -9.55 -19.67
C LYS A 36 3.84 -8.63 -20.67
N ILE A 37 3.38 -7.47 -20.22
CA ILE A 37 2.66 -6.48 -21.04
C ILE A 37 3.64 -5.42 -21.61
N GLY A 38 4.93 -5.48 -21.27
CA GLY A 38 5.94 -4.55 -21.75
C GLY A 38 6.03 -3.24 -20.97
N ILE A 39 5.45 -3.15 -19.76
CA ILE A 39 5.56 -1.96 -18.92
C ILE A 39 6.91 -2.00 -18.19
N THR A 40 7.72 -0.96 -18.40
CA THR A 40 9.09 -0.87 -17.87
C THR A 40 9.25 0.14 -16.73
N ALA A 41 8.32 1.09 -16.60
CA ALA A 41 8.37 2.15 -15.58
C ALA A 41 7.00 2.39 -14.93
N LEU A 42 7.00 2.80 -13.65
CA LEU A 42 5.80 3.10 -12.87
C LEU A 42 5.97 4.41 -12.10
N HIS A 43 4.92 5.24 -12.11
CA HIS A 43 4.74 6.31 -11.13
C HIS A 43 4.03 5.76 -9.89
N ILE A 44 4.52 6.12 -8.71
CA ILE A 44 4.04 5.59 -7.45
C ILE A 44 3.17 6.63 -6.77
N LYS A 45 1.92 6.26 -6.50
CA LYS A 45 1.02 7.02 -5.65
C LYS A 45 0.78 6.22 -4.37
N LEU A 46 1.39 6.68 -3.28
CA LEU A 46 1.23 6.07 -1.96
C LEU A 46 -0.02 6.62 -1.29
N ARG A 47 -0.81 5.74 -0.66
CA ARG A 47 -2.05 6.14 0.01
C ARG A 47 -2.23 5.40 1.33
N ALA A 48 -2.28 6.14 2.43
CA ALA A 48 -2.78 5.64 3.70
C ALA A 48 -4.32 5.71 3.76
N THR A 49 -4.93 5.24 4.86
CA THR A 49 -6.38 5.26 4.99
C THR A 49 -6.95 6.68 4.99
N GLY A 50 -6.27 7.62 5.67
CA GLY A 50 -6.57 9.05 5.64
C GLY A 50 -7.92 9.45 6.25
N GLY A 51 -8.33 10.69 5.98
CA GLY A 51 -9.56 11.27 6.55
C GLY A 51 -9.50 11.35 8.08
N THR A 52 -10.50 10.77 8.75
CA THR A 52 -10.55 10.69 10.22
C THR A 52 -9.73 9.55 10.82
N ARG A 53 -9.17 8.67 9.97
CA ARG A 53 -8.34 7.53 10.37
C ARG A 53 -6.85 7.88 10.29
N THR A 54 -6.00 6.86 10.32
CA THR A 54 -4.54 7.01 10.24
C THR A 54 -4.12 7.58 8.88
N LYS A 55 -3.35 8.65 8.94
CA LYS A 55 -2.72 9.30 7.78
C LYS A 55 -1.35 8.70 7.46
N THR A 56 -0.80 7.92 8.38
CA THR A 56 0.47 7.23 8.19
C THR A 56 0.27 5.97 7.37
N ALA A 57 1.09 5.78 6.35
CA ALA A 57 1.10 4.55 5.57
C ALA A 57 1.56 3.36 6.44
N GLY A 58 1.00 2.18 6.16
CA GLY A 58 1.33 0.97 6.90
C GLY A 58 2.75 0.45 6.60
N PRO A 59 3.23 -0.53 7.38
CA PRO A 59 4.60 -1.06 7.25
C PRO A 59 4.89 -1.70 5.89
N GLY A 60 3.86 -2.16 5.17
CA GLY A 60 3.96 -2.72 3.82
C GLY A 60 4.26 -1.71 2.71
N ALA A 61 4.12 -0.41 2.96
CA ALA A 61 4.31 0.63 1.94
C ALA A 61 5.75 0.65 1.40
N GLN A 62 6.71 0.78 2.30
CA GLN A 62 8.12 0.90 1.91
C GLN A 62 8.68 -0.43 1.37
N SER A 63 8.20 -1.57 1.90
CA SER A 63 8.62 -2.88 1.40
C SER A 63 8.11 -3.14 -0.02
N ALA A 64 6.88 -2.72 -0.34
CA ALA A 64 6.30 -2.85 -1.69
C ALA A 64 7.09 -2.03 -2.72
N ILE A 65 7.37 -0.74 -2.42
CA ILE A 65 8.16 0.13 -3.30
C ILE A 65 9.55 -0.48 -3.56
N ARG A 66 10.21 -0.94 -2.49
CA ARG A 66 11.52 -1.58 -2.62
C ARG A 66 11.46 -2.88 -3.44
N ALA A 67 10.41 -3.68 -3.29
CA ALA A 67 10.21 -4.91 -4.05
C ALA A 67 10.01 -4.64 -5.56
N LEU A 68 9.27 -3.58 -5.92
CA LEU A 68 9.11 -3.14 -7.31
C LEU A 68 10.43 -2.68 -7.93
N ALA A 69 11.25 -1.94 -7.18
CA ALA A 69 12.59 -1.55 -7.64
C ALA A 69 13.47 -2.79 -7.89
N ARG A 70 13.48 -3.73 -6.94
CA ARG A 70 14.27 -4.97 -7.05
C ARG A 70 13.82 -5.89 -8.17
N SER A 71 12.52 -5.89 -8.50
CA SER A 71 12.02 -6.64 -9.65
C SER A 71 12.37 -5.97 -10.98
N GLY A 72 13.12 -4.87 -10.99
CA GLY A 72 13.62 -4.23 -12.22
C GLY A 72 12.64 -3.26 -12.87
N MET A 73 11.60 -2.82 -12.15
CA MET A 73 10.73 -1.74 -12.61
C MET A 73 11.41 -0.39 -12.35
N LYS A 74 11.44 0.50 -13.36
CA LYS A 74 11.93 1.86 -13.18
C LYS A 74 10.91 2.69 -12.41
N ILE A 75 11.32 3.27 -11.29
CA ILE A 75 10.46 4.12 -10.47
C ILE A 75 10.61 5.56 -10.96
N GLY A 76 9.49 6.17 -11.35
CA GLY A 76 9.43 7.59 -11.66
C GLY A 76 9.11 8.43 -10.42
N ARG A 77 8.20 9.39 -10.59
CA ARG A 77 7.65 10.20 -9.49
C ARG A 77 7.00 9.36 -8.39
N ILE A 78 7.24 9.76 -7.14
CA ILE A 78 6.59 9.22 -5.95
C ILE A 78 5.79 10.35 -5.31
N GLU A 79 4.50 10.13 -5.10
CA GLU A 79 3.58 11.10 -4.50
C GLU A 79 2.80 10.46 -3.36
N ASP A 80 2.68 11.15 -2.22
CA ASP A 80 1.73 10.79 -1.17
C ASP A 80 0.38 11.44 -1.48
N VAL A 81 -0.63 10.62 -1.75
CA VAL A 81 -2.00 11.03 -2.07
C VAL A 81 -2.97 10.66 -0.94
N THR A 82 -2.46 10.54 0.29
CA THR A 82 -3.28 10.33 1.48
C THR A 82 -4.27 11.49 1.65
N PRO A 83 -5.59 11.22 1.74
CA PRO A 83 -6.58 12.29 1.82
C PRO A 83 -6.48 13.02 3.17
N LEU A 84 -6.12 14.30 3.10
CA LEU A 84 -6.09 15.24 4.22
C LEU A 84 -7.29 16.18 4.07
N PRO A 85 -8.30 16.07 4.96
CA PRO A 85 -9.48 16.91 4.84
C PRO A 85 -9.22 18.28 5.48
N THR A 86 -9.78 19.35 4.90
CA THR A 86 -9.68 20.73 5.43
C THR A 86 -10.30 20.84 6.82
N ASP A 87 -11.46 20.20 7.02
CA ASP A 87 -12.10 19.96 8.31
C ASP A 87 -12.54 18.49 8.40
N SER A 88 -12.69 17.94 9.61
CA SER A 88 -12.87 16.50 9.82
C SER A 88 -14.17 16.14 10.52
N THR A 89 -14.75 15.01 10.13
CA THR A 89 -15.88 14.41 10.87
C THR A 89 -15.41 13.75 12.17
N ARG A 90 -16.35 13.37 13.04
CA ARG A 90 -16.04 12.77 14.34
C ARG A 90 -15.25 11.46 14.20
N LYS A 91 -14.08 11.36 14.86
CA LYS A 91 -13.27 10.13 14.90
C LYS A 91 -13.96 9.01 15.69
N LYS A 92 -13.65 7.76 15.34
CA LYS A 92 -14.09 6.57 16.10
C LYS A 92 -13.39 6.54 17.48
N GLY A 93 -14.09 6.05 18.51
CA GLY A 93 -13.58 5.97 19.89
C GLY A 93 -14.26 6.89 20.90
N GLY A 94 -15.27 7.66 20.49
CA GLY A 94 -15.99 8.56 21.40
C GLY A 94 -15.10 9.69 21.95
N ARG A 95 -15.52 10.32 23.04
CA ARG A 95 -14.78 11.45 23.65
C ARG A 95 -13.44 11.02 24.27
N ARG A 96 -13.36 9.78 24.76
CA ARG A 96 -12.23 9.26 25.56
C ARG A 96 -11.26 8.37 24.76
N GLY A 97 -11.55 8.11 23.48
CA GLY A 97 -10.77 7.22 22.64
C GLY A 97 -10.96 5.73 22.96
N ARG A 98 -10.19 4.88 22.27
CA ARG A 98 -10.15 3.43 22.55
C ARG A 98 -9.45 3.20 23.90
N ARG A 99 -10.15 2.55 24.82
CA ARG A 99 -9.61 2.03 26.08
C ARG A 99 -9.59 0.52 25.96
N LEU A 100 -8.41 -0.06 26.10
CA LEU A 100 -8.18 -1.51 26.10
C LEU A 100 -8.23 -2.00 27.55
#